data_AF-A0A4R2BEW3-F1
#
_entry.id   AF-A0A4R2BEW3-F1
#
_cell.length_a   1.000
_cell.length_b   1.000
_cell.length_c   1.000
_cell.angle_alpha   90.00
_cell.angle_beta   90.00
_cell.angle_gamma   90.00
#
_symmetry.space_group_name_H-M   'P 1'
#
loop_
_entity.id
_entity.type
_entity.pdbx_description
1 polymer ?
#
loop_
_entity_poly.entity_id
_entity_poly.type
_entity_poly.pdbx_seq_one_letter_code
_entity_poly.pdbx_strand_id
1 'polypeptide(L)'
;MNHLNDKYILSTNELENAIDYLDKAAYYFNNRDDKYWFKWLMISLHGALYGFGVCAVKGIVPERVLEMRLGTKRFEQKRKEIIDFYRNDLRFDLEGNEKILDRTVEYNLSQLLSIHEILEKCQDESIMKQKLSSKTLKITDLQQEAINRMVSYRNDFAHFKPKDISVITASEGWIVKEVVGVIKFLALESCNIPYNNNYSLQKVVRILEKFDL
;
A
#
# COMPACT_ATOMS: atom_id res chain seq x y z
N MET A 1 11.93 17.38 23.75
CA MET A 1 12.17 15.94 23.53
C MET A 1 12.98 15.79 22.25
N ASN A 2 14.05 15.00 22.31
CA ASN A 2 15.30 15.14 21.54
C ASN A 2 15.20 14.98 20.00
N HIS A 3 15.65 16.00 19.27
CA HIS A 3 15.92 16.00 17.82
C HIS A 3 17.21 15.24 17.40
N LEU A 4 17.68 14.29 18.23
CA LEU A 4 18.97 13.59 18.02
C LEU A 4 18.81 12.16 17.45
N ASN A 5 17.59 11.60 17.34
CA ASN A 5 17.38 10.18 17.02
C ASN A 5 16.89 9.88 15.58
N ASP A 6 16.48 10.87 14.80
CA ASP A 6 15.88 10.62 13.46
C ASP A 6 16.91 10.24 12.38
N LYS A 7 18.22 10.37 12.67
CA LYS A 7 19.29 10.07 11.69
C LYS A 7 19.57 8.57 11.54
N TYR A 8 19.10 7.74 12.47
CA TYR A 8 19.41 6.30 12.50
C TYR A 8 18.17 5.40 12.61
N ILE A 9 16.99 5.98 12.87
CA ILE A 9 15.75 5.22 13.05
C ILE A 9 14.80 5.56 11.91
N LEU A 10 14.53 4.57 11.05
CA LEU A 10 13.42 4.66 10.10
C LEU A 10 12.12 4.28 10.84
N SER A 11 11.25 5.26 11.04
CA SER A 11 9.87 5.05 11.44
C SER A 11 8.96 5.32 10.25
N THR A 12 8.00 4.44 9.99
CA THR A 12 7.04 4.60 8.90
C THR A 12 5.73 3.89 9.23
N ASN A 13 4.65 4.37 8.66
CA ASN A 13 3.34 3.70 8.64
C ASN A 13 2.85 3.56 7.18
N GLU A 14 1.68 2.98 6.98
CA GLU A 14 1.18 2.69 5.62
C GLU A 14 0.97 3.97 4.78
N LEU A 15 0.50 5.05 5.42
CA LEU A 15 0.28 6.33 4.74
C LEU A 15 1.61 7.03 4.43
N GLU A 16 2.55 7.08 5.38
CA GLU A 16 3.88 7.66 5.15
C GLU A 16 4.63 6.92 4.05
N ASN A 17 4.55 5.60 4.04
CA ASN A 17 5.14 4.76 2.99
C ASN A 17 4.48 4.98 1.62
N ALA A 18 3.15 5.11 1.57
CA ALA A 18 2.43 5.45 0.33
C ALA A 18 2.85 6.82 -0.23
N ILE A 19 3.02 7.81 0.65
CA ILE A 19 3.48 9.16 0.30
C ILE A 19 4.94 9.13 -0.16
N ASP A 20 5.82 8.38 0.51
CA ASP A 20 7.21 8.23 0.09
C ASP A 20 7.30 7.60 -1.30
N TYR A 21 6.56 6.51 -1.56
CA TYR A 21 6.49 5.93 -2.89
C TYR A 21 5.99 6.90 -3.96
N LEU A 22 4.99 7.73 -3.63
CA LEU A 22 4.49 8.74 -4.56
C LEU A 22 5.56 9.81 -4.86
N ASP A 23 6.31 10.24 -3.85
CA ASP A 23 7.42 11.20 -4.02
C ASP A 23 8.57 10.59 -4.85
N LYS A 24 8.89 9.31 -4.64
CA LYS A 24 9.85 8.58 -5.49
C LYS A 24 9.35 8.47 -6.93
N ALA A 25 8.08 8.16 -7.13
CA ALA A 25 7.49 8.12 -8.46
C ALA A 25 7.61 9.50 -9.15
N ALA A 26 7.26 10.58 -8.46
CA ALA A 26 7.41 11.93 -9.00
C ALA A 26 8.88 12.30 -9.30
N TYR A 27 9.80 11.90 -8.42
CA TYR A 27 11.24 12.11 -8.65
C TYR A 27 11.71 11.44 -9.94
N TYR A 28 11.46 10.14 -10.12
CA TYR A 28 11.91 9.43 -11.32
C TYR A 28 11.15 9.82 -12.59
N PHE A 29 9.91 10.29 -12.47
CA PHE A 29 9.16 10.86 -13.59
C PHE A 29 9.85 12.10 -14.16
N ASN A 30 10.40 12.94 -13.28
CA ASN A 30 11.04 14.22 -13.62
C ASN A 30 12.55 14.10 -13.87
N ASN A 31 13.22 13.04 -13.39
CA ASN A 31 14.67 12.85 -13.52
C ASN A 31 14.97 11.64 -14.42
N ARG A 32 14.92 11.85 -15.75
CA ARG A 32 15.05 10.78 -16.75
C ARG A 32 16.49 10.51 -17.22
N ASP A 33 17.47 11.21 -16.67
CA ASP A 33 18.90 11.04 -16.99
C ASP A 33 19.48 9.73 -16.43
N ASP A 34 18.89 9.19 -15.37
CA ASP A 34 19.25 7.87 -14.83
C ASP A 34 18.75 6.77 -15.78
N LYS A 35 19.63 5.94 -16.34
CA LYS A 35 19.23 4.81 -17.21
C LYS A 35 18.21 3.83 -16.58
N TYR A 36 18.07 3.81 -15.26
CA TYR A 36 17.09 2.99 -14.53
C TYR A 36 15.85 3.78 -14.07
N TRP A 37 15.67 5.03 -14.50
CA TRP A 37 14.57 5.90 -14.08
C TRP A 37 13.21 5.21 -14.26
N PHE A 38 12.98 4.56 -15.40
CA PHE A 38 11.70 3.93 -15.72
C PHE A 38 11.42 2.72 -14.83
N LYS A 39 12.46 1.94 -14.52
CA LYS A 39 12.35 0.83 -13.57
C LYS A 39 11.87 1.34 -12.21
N TRP A 40 12.56 2.34 -11.68
CA TRP A 40 12.23 2.87 -10.36
C TRP A 40 10.91 3.63 -10.35
N LEU A 41 10.54 4.27 -11.46
CA LEU A 41 9.23 4.87 -11.65
C LEU A 41 8.13 3.82 -11.54
N MET A 42 8.18 2.72 -12.30
CA MET A 42 7.15 1.67 -12.27
C MET A 42 7.03 1.01 -10.89
N ILE A 43 8.17 0.73 -10.23
CA ILE A 43 8.19 0.18 -8.87
C ILE A 43 7.53 1.14 -7.87
N SER A 44 7.91 2.42 -7.93
CA SER A 44 7.43 3.42 -6.99
C SER A 44 5.96 3.77 -7.22
N LEU A 45 5.55 3.86 -8.49
CA LEU A 45 4.17 4.14 -8.87
C LEU A 45 3.23 3.00 -8.44
N HIS A 46 3.67 1.75 -8.59
CA HIS A 46 2.96 0.59 -8.04
C HIS A 46 2.87 0.67 -6.50
N GLY A 47 3.97 0.98 -5.82
CA GLY A 47 4.01 1.14 -4.37
C GLY A 47 3.03 2.20 -3.87
N ALA A 48 2.94 3.34 -4.57
CA ALA A 48 2.02 4.42 -4.27
C ALA A 48 0.56 3.98 -4.48
N LEU A 49 0.23 3.42 -5.65
CA LEU A 49 -1.12 2.94 -5.94
C LEU A 49 -1.59 1.92 -4.91
N TYR A 50 -0.75 0.93 -4.62
CA TYR A 50 -1.05 -0.09 -3.62
C TYR A 50 -1.23 0.52 -2.21
N GLY A 51 -0.29 1.36 -1.78
CA GLY A 51 -0.32 1.97 -0.45
C GLY A 51 -1.56 2.86 -0.22
N PHE A 52 -1.92 3.69 -1.20
CA PHE A 52 -3.14 4.50 -1.12
C PHE A 52 -4.41 3.65 -1.20
N GLY A 53 -4.43 2.58 -2.00
CA GLY A 53 -5.53 1.62 -2.02
C GLY A 53 -5.72 0.94 -0.67
N VAL A 54 -4.64 0.46 -0.05
CA VAL A 54 -4.65 -0.11 1.31
C VAL A 54 -5.19 0.91 2.31
N CYS A 55 -4.69 2.14 2.29
CA CYS A 55 -5.17 3.20 3.20
C CYS A 55 -6.66 3.50 3.01
N ALA A 56 -7.13 3.56 1.76
CA ALA A 56 -8.52 3.84 1.44
C ALA A 56 -9.46 2.69 1.87
N VAL A 57 -9.07 1.44 1.65
CA VAL A 57 -9.85 0.26 2.06
C VAL A 57 -9.83 0.07 3.57
N LYS A 58 -8.65 0.20 4.20
CA LYS A 58 -8.47 0.09 5.65
C LYS A 58 -9.34 1.10 6.38
N GLY A 59 -9.23 2.38 6.01
CA GLY A 59 -9.72 3.48 6.84
C GLY A 59 -9.12 3.38 8.24
N ILE A 60 -9.96 3.01 9.22
CA ILE A 60 -9.56 2.78 10.62
C ILE A 60 -9.59 1.30 11.05
N VAL A 61 -9.90 0.37 10.13
CA VAL A 61 -10.09 -1.07 10.41
C VAL A 61 -9.06 -1.90 9.61
N PRO A 62 -7.91 -2.26 10.21
CA PRO A 62 -6.84 -3.03 9.56
C PRO A 62 -7.29 -4.35 8.92
N GLU A 63 -8.27 -5.02 9.50
CA GLU A 63 -8.76 -6.33 9.07
C GLU A 63 -9.36 -6.30 7.65
N ARG A 64 -9.78 -5.12 7.16
CA ARG A 64 -10.36 -4.98 5.81
C ARG A 64 -9.37 -5.23 4.68
N VAL A 65 -8.07 -5.15 4.97
CA VAL A 65 -6.98 -5.35 4.01
C VAL A 65 -6.19 -6.65 4.27
N LEU A 66 -6.69 -7.49 5.18
CA LEU A 66 -6.06 -8.72 5.63
C LEU A 66 -6.89 -9.94 5.23
N GLU A 67 -6.20 -11.04 4.94
CA GLU A 67 -6.82 -12.34 4.69
C GLU A 67 -6.03 -13.46 5.38
N MET A 68 -6.74 -14.34 6.10
CA MET A 68 -6.15 -15.54 6.69
C MET A 68 -6.05 -16.64 5.64
N ARG A 69 -4.85 -16.83 5.08
CA ARG A 69 -4.57 -17.87 4.07
C ARG A 69 -4.02 -19.18 4.63
N LEU A 70 -3.89 -19.31 5.95
CA LEU A 70 -3.21 -20.43 6.59
C LEU A 70 -4.19 -21.41 7.24
N GLY A 71 -3.89 -22.70 7.14
CA GLY A 71 -4.69 -23.78 7.72
C GLY A 71 -4.56 -23.88 9.24
N THR A 72 -5.55 -24.55 9.85
CA THR A 72 -5.70 -24.76 11.31
C THR A 72 -4.42 -25.21 12.02
N LYS A 73 -3.59 -26.04 11.38
CA LYS A 73 -2.32 -26.50 11.96
C LYS A 73 -1.35 -25.36 12.29
N ARG A 74 -1.20 -24.39 11.38
CA ARG A 74 -0.28 -23.25 11.57
C ARG A 74 -0.88 -22.23 12.55
N PHE A 75 -2.21 -22.15 12.61
CA PHE A 75 -2.94 -21.41 13.63
C PHE A 75 -2.60 -21.90 15.04
N GLU A 76 -2.79 -23.18 15.31
CA GLU A 76 -2.51 -23.77 16.63
C GLU A 76 -1.03 -23.66 17.02
N GLN A 77 -0.12 -23.79 16.06
CA GLN A 77 1.31 -23.58 16.32
C GLN A 77 1.59 -22.15 16.77
N LYS A 78 1.10 -21.14 16.03
CA LYS A 78 1.31 -19.73 16.37
C LYS A 78 0.63 -19.34 17.67
N ARG A 79 -0.53 -19.94 17.96
CA ARG A 79 -1.24 -19.79 19.24
C ARG A 79 -0.38 -20.21 20.42
N LYS A 80 0.29 -21.36 20.33
CA LYS A 80 1.25 -21.81 21.35
C LYS A 80 2.44 -20.86 21.50
N GLU A 81 3.05 -20.45 20.38
CA GLU A 81 4.17 -19.49 20.40
C GLU A 81 3.82 -18.17 21.11
N ILE A 82 2.60 -17.65 20.89
CA ILE A 82 2.12 -16.43 21.55
C ILE A 82 1.89 -16.67 23.04
N ILE A 83 1.24 -17.78 23.43
CA ILE A 83 1.06 -18.13 24.85
C ILE A 83 2.43 -18.19 25.55
N ASP A 84 3.40 -18.88 24.95
CA ASP A 84 4.73 -19.05 25.50
C ASP A 84 5.46 -17.70 25.65
N PHE A 85 5.36 -16.81 24.67
CA PHE A 85 5.94 -15.46 24.73
C PHE A 85 5.35 -14.63 25.88
N TYR A 86 4.01 -14.57 26.00
CA TYR A 86 3.38 -13.79 27.07
C TYR A 86 3.71 -14.37 28.45
N ARG A 87 3.70 -15.70 28.59
CA ARG A 87 3.99 -16.38 29.85
C ARG A 87 5.45 -16.24 30.28
N ASN A 88 6.38 -16.46 29.36
CA ASN A 88 7.81 -16.56 29.70
C ASN A 88 8.53 -15.22 29.65
N ASP A 89 8.29 -14.41 28.61
CA ASP A 89 8.99 -13.14 28.42
C ASP A 89 8.31 -11.97 29.15
N LEU A 90 6.97 -11.95 29.12
CA LEU A 90 6.19 -10.86 29.73
C LEU A 90 5.63 -11.19 31.12
N ARG A 91 5.81 -12.43 31.60
CA ARG A 91 5.24 -12.94 32.87
C ARG A 91 3.75 -12.65 33.02
N PHE A 92 3.02 -12.71 31.91
CA PHE A 92 1.60 -12.44 31.83
C PHE A 92 0.86 -13.70 31.37
N ASP A 93 -0.14 -14.14 32.13
CA ASP A 93 -0.92 -15.32 31.76
C ASP A 93 -2.15 -14.94 30.93
N LEU A 94 -2.28 -15.58 29.77
CA LEU A 94 -3.39 -15.35 28.85
C LEU A 94 -4.57 -16.33 29.08
N GLU A 95 -4.45 -17.25 30.04
CA GLU A 95 -5.53 -18.18 30.41
C GLU A 95 -6.81 -17.42 30.76
N GLY A 96 -7.90 -17.71 30.04
CA GLY A 96 -9.21 -17.04 30.17
C GLY A 96 -9.47 -15.91 29.15
N ASN A 97 -8.50 -15.51 28.34
CA ASN A 97 -8.64 -14.48 27.29
C ASN A 97 -8.55 -15.06 25.86
N GLU A 98 -9.19 -16.22 25.62
CA GLU A 98 -9.08 -16.97 24.35
C GLU A 98 -9.43 -16.12 23.13
N LYS A 99 -10.44 -15.24 23.22
CA LYS A 99 -10.82 -14.35 22.10
C LYS A 99 -9.74 -13.34 21.72
N ILE A 100 -8.98 -12.82 22.69
CA ILE A 100 -7.91 -11.85 22.43
C ILE A 100 -6.71 -12.58 21.81
N LEU A 101 -6.40 -13.76 22.35
CA LEU A 101 -5.37 -14.63 21.82
C LEU A 101 -5.66 -15.01 20.37
N ASP A 102 -6.87 -15.50 20.07
CA ASP A 102 -7.23 -15.93 18.73
C ASP A 102 -7.18 -14.76 17.73
N ARG A 103 -7.71 -13.58 18.09
CA ARG A 103 -7.57 -12.37 17.25
C ARG A 103 -6.12 -11.97 17.00
N THR A 104 -5.27 -12.10 18.03
CA THR A 104 -3.83 -11.81 17.90
C THR A 104 -3.18 -12.81 16.94
N VAL A 105 -3.51 -14.09 17.05
CA VAL A 105 -3.03 -15.14 16.15
C VAL A 105 -3.51 -14.89 14.72
N GLU A 106 -4.80 -14.61 14.52
CA GLU A 106 -5.42 -14.29 13.23
C GLU A 106 -4.70 -13.12 12.57
N TYR A 107 -4.51 -12.01 13.29
CA TYR A 107 -3.80 -10.84 12.77
C TYR A 107 -2.36 -11.16 12.36
N ASN A 108 -1.62 -11.91 13.18
CA ASN A 108 -0.23 -12.29 12.91
C ASN A 108 -0.08 -13.29 11.74
N LEU A 109 -1.10 -14.10 11.48
CA LEU A 109 -1.10 -15.08 10.40
C LEU A 109 -1.74 -14.57 9.11
N SER A 110 -2.47 -13.47 9.19
CA SER A 110 -3.07 -12.83 8.04
C SER A 110 -2.02 -12.27 7.10
N GLN A 111 -2.31 -12.34 5.81
CA GLN A 111 -1.51 -11.72 4.77
C GLN A 111 -2.24 -10.49 4.25
N LEU A 112 -1.47 -9.49 3.81
CA LEU A 112 -2.03 -8.38 3.07
C LEU A 112 -2.58 -8.87 1.73
N LEU A 113 -3.74 -8.33 1.37
CA LEU A 113 -4.34 -8.55 0.06
C LEU A 113 -3.42 -8.04 -1.06
N SER A 114 -3.48 -8.70 -2.21
CA SER A 114 -2.78 -8.26 -3.42
C SER A 114 -3.32 -6.94 -3.96
N ILE A 115 -2.58 -6.31 -4.89
CA ILE A 115 -3.02 -5.05 -5.49
C ILE A 115 -4.38 -5.18 -6.20
N HIS A 116 -4.65 -6.31 -6.87
CA HIS A 116 -5.93 -6.52 -7.56
C HIS A 116 -7.07 -6.64 -6.56
N GLU A 117 -6.89 -7.43 -5.50
CA GLU A 117 -7.90 -7.58 -4.43
C GLU A 117 -8.17 -6.26 -3.71
N ILE A 118 -7.13 -5.43 -3.50
CA ILE A 118 -7.29 -4.09 -2.95
C ILE A 118 -8.08 -3.18 -3.90
N LEU A 119 -7.78 -3.19 -5.20
CA LEU A 119 -8.49 -2.36 -6.18
C LEU A 119 -9.93 -2.82 -6.40
N GLU A 120 -10.20 -4.12 -6.35
CA GLU A 120 -11.57 -4.66 -6.30
C GLU A 120 -12.33 -4.12 -5.09
N LYS A 121 -11.71 -4.15 -3.90
CA LYS A 121 -12.29 -3.55 -2.69
C LYS A 121 -12.47 -2.02 -2.80
N CYS A 122 -11.58 -1.32 -3.51
CA CYS A 122 -11.75 0.12 -3.78
C CYS A 122 -12.97 0.42 -4.67
N GLN A 123 -13.47 -0.56 -5.41
CA GLN A 123 -14.64 -0.44 -6.30
C GLN A 123 -15.93 -0.97 -5.67
N ASP A 124 -15.85 -1.61 -4.49
CA ASP A 124 -16.98 -2.14 -3.74
C ASP A 124 -17.57 -1.06 -2.80
N GLU A 125 -18.84 -0.71 -3.01
CA GLU A 125 -19.52 0.28 -2.18
C GLU A 125 -19.69 -0.16 -0.72
N SER A 126 -19.89 -1.46 -0.47
CA SER A 126 -20.06 -1.99 0.89
C SER A 126 -18.79 -1.83 1.74
N ILE A 127 -17.64 -1.78 1.08
CA ILE A 127 -16.33 -1.57 1.70
C ILE A 127 -15.95 -0.09 1.73
N MET A 128 -16.21 0.64 0.64
CA MET A 128 -15.74 2.02 0.48
C MET A 128 -16.67 3.07 1.09
N LYS A 129 -17.97 2.82 1.27
CA LYS A 129 -18.90 3.75 1.92
C LYS A 129 -18.74 3.73 3.46
N GLN A 130 -17.55 4.11 3.93
CA GLN A 130 -17.18 4.12 5.34
C GLN A 130 -17.69 5.36 6.07
N LYS A 131 -17.92 6.45 5.34
CA LYS A 131 -18.40 7.76 5.80
C LYS A 131 -19.43 8.31 4.81
N LEU A 132 -20.18 9.33 5.22
CA LEU A 132 -21.18 9.98 4.37
C LEU A 132 -20.57 10.60 3.09
N SER A 133 -19.35 11.13 3.18
CA SER A 133 -18.64 11.75 2.04
C SER A 133 -17.78 10.77 1.25
N SER A 134 -17.78 9.48 1.60
CA SER A 134 -16.94 8.48 0.94
C SER A 134 -17.35 8.29 -0.50
N LYS A 135 -16.35 8.15 -1.38
CA LYS A 135 -16.55 7.82 -2.80
C LYS A 135 -15.88 6.50 -3.14
N THR A 136 -16.57 5.73 -3.97
CA THR A 136 -16.08 4.45 -4.49
C THR A 136 -15.33 4.68 -5.80
N LEU A 137 -14.19 4.01 -5.97
CA LEU A 137 -13.41 4.09 -7.20
C LEU A 137 -14.22 3.51 -8.37
N LYS A 138 -14.10 4.13 -9.53
CA LYS A 138 -14.60 3.59 -10.80
C LYS A 138 -13.43 3.60 -11.78
N ILE A 139 -12.84 2.44 -12.02
CA ILE A 139 -11.72 2.28 -12.95
C ILE A 139 -12.27 2.27 -14.38
N THR A 140 -11.66 3.06 -15.26
CA THR A 140 -11.93 2.99 -16.71
C THR A 140 -11.12 1.87 -17.36
N ASP A 141 -11.51 1.43 -18.56
CA ASP A 141 -10.77 0.40 -19.30
C ASP A 141 -9.30 0.82 -19.53
N LEU A 142 -9.07 2.10 -19.82
CA LEU A 142 -7.73 2.64 -20.03
C LEU A 142 -6.90 2.65 -18.74
N GLN A 143 -7.51 2.99 -17.60
CA GLN A 143 -6.87 2.89 -16.29
C GLN A 143 -6.56 1.44 -15.92
N GLN A 144 -7.46 0.51 -16.22
CA GLN A 144 -7.23 -0.91 -15.97
C GLN A 144 -6.04 -1.44 -16.78
N GLU A 145 -5.97 -1.10 -18.07
CA GLU A 145 -4.83 -1.49 -18.92
C GLU A 145 -3.52 -0.84 -18.45
N ALA A 146 -3.54 0.44 -18.07
CA ALA A 146 -2.37 1.11 -17.49
C ALA A 146 -1.87 0.42 -16.22
N ILE A 147 -2.79 0.07 -15.31
CA ILE A 147 -2.46 -0.64 -14.07
C ILE A 147 -1.86 -2.01 -14.38
N ASN A 148 -2.47 -2.78 -15.27
CA ASN A 148 -1.99 -4.10 -15.68
C ASN A 148 -0.56 -4.02 -16.26
N ARG A 149 -0.32 -3.04 -17.13
CA ARG A 149 1.00 -2.79 -17.72
C ARG A 149 2.04 -2.40 -16.68
N MET A 150 1.71 -1.47 -15.80
CA MET A 150 2.59 -1.06 -14.70
C MET A 150 2.93 -2.26 -13.79
N VAL A 151 1.95 -3.09 -13.42
CA VAL A 151 2.15 -4.29 -12.61
C VAL A 151 3.08 -5.27 -13.32
N SER A 152 2.90 -5.49 -14.63
CA SER A 152 3.80 -6.33 -15.43
C SER A 152 5.23 -5.81 -15.38
N TYR A 153 5.45 -4.53 -15.70
CA TYR A 153 6.78 -3.91 -15.65
C TYR A 153 7.42 -4.00 -14.26
N ARG A 154 6.66 -3.67 -13.22
CA ARG A 154 7.13 -3.77 -11.84
C ARG A 154 7.56 -5.20 -11.51
N ASN A 155 6.79 -6.21 -11.92
CA ASN A 155 7.11 -7.60 -11.67
C ASN A 155 8.38 -8.04 -12.41
N ASP A 156 8.51 -7.65 -13.68
CA ASP A 156 9.69 -7.94 -14.48
C ASP A 156 10.96 -7.28 -13.89
N PHE A 157 10.85 -6.05 -13.37
CA PHE A 157 11.99 -5.34 -12.78
C PHE A 157 12.34 -5.74 -11.33
N ALA A 158 11.35 -6.14 -10.53
CA ALA A 158 11.53 -6.48 -9.11
C ALA A 158 11.83 -7.96 -8.90
N HIS A 159 11.17 -8.84 -9.67
CA HIS A 159 11.37 -10.27 -9.61
C HIS A 159 12.20 -10.68 -10.83
N PHE A 160 13.52 -10.52 -10.70
CA PHE A 160 14.51 -10.79 -11.74
C PHE A 160 14.50 -12.28 -12.15
N LYS A 161 13.52 -12.68 -12.97
CA LYS A 161 13.56 -13.92 -13.74
C LYS A 161 14.63 -13.72 -14.81
N PRO A 162 15.58 -14.65 -15.03
CA PRO A 162 16.70 -14.45 -15.96
C PRO A 162 16.20 -14.13 -17.38
N LYS A 163 16.19 -12.85 -17.75
CA LYS A 163 15.72 -12.31 -19.03
C LYS A 163 16.35 -10.93 -19.26
N ASP A 164 16.68 -10.64 -20.51
CA ASP A 164 16.99 -9.28 -20.94
C ASP A 164 15.68 -8.56 -21.26
N ILE A 165 15.49 -7.37 -20.67
CA ILE A 165 14.30 -6.55 -20.85
C ILE A 165 14.71 -5.23 -21.51
N SER A 166 14.10 -4.92 -22.64
CA SER A 166 14.20 -3.62 -23.32
C SER A 166 12.81 -3.02 -23.43
N VAL A 167 12.64 -1.77 -23.00
CA VAL A 167 11.36 -1.04 -23.05
C VAL A 167 11.59 0.30 -23.75
N ILE A 168 10.72 0.63 -24.71
CA ILE A 168 10.70 1.95 -25.34
C ILE A 168 9.89 2.88 -24.43
N THR A 169 10.57 3.58 -23.53
CA THR A 169 9.90 4.35 -22.46
C THR A 169 9.18 5.61 -22.95
N ALA A 170 9.52 6.10 -24.15
CA ALA A 170 8.91 7.29 -24.74
C ALA A 170 7.42 7.11 -25.07
N SER A 171 6.96 5.88 -25.32
CA SER A 171 5.54 5.58 -25.60
C SER A 171 4.69 5.36 -24.35
N GLU A 172 5.29 5.28 -23.16
CA GLU A 172 4.61 4.80 -21.94
C GLU A 172 4.12 5.92 -21.01
N GLY A 173 4.15 7.18 -21.46
CA GLY A 173 3.70 8.32 -20.66
C GLY A 173 2.23 8.23 -20.24
N TRP A 174 1.38 7.60 -21.05
CA TRP A 174 -0.04 7.40 -20.76
C TRP A 174 -0.24 6.49 -19.52
N ILE A 175 0.62 5.48 -19.31
CA ILE A 175 0.55 4.62 -18.11
C ILE A 175 0.62 5.46 -16.84
N VAL A 176 1.59 6.39 -16.81
CA VAL A 176 1.80 7.25 -15.64
C VAL A 176 0.57 8.12 -15.40
N LYS A 177 0.04 8.74 -16.46
CA LYS A 177 -1.15 9.61 -16.37
C LYS A 177 -2.34 8.89 -15.77
N GLU A 178 -2.66 7.72 -16.30
CA GLU A 178 -3.84 6.97 -15.87
C GLU A 178 -3.69 6.45 -14.44
N VAL A 179 -2.52 5.91 -14.08
CA VAL A 179 -2.28 5.41 -12.72
C VAL A 179 -2.23 6.56 -11.70
N VAL A 180 -1.60 7.69 -12.03
CA VAL A 180 -1.61 8.90 -11.17
C VAL A 180 -3.03 9.42 -10.98
N GLY A 181 -3.89 9.34 -12.01
CA GLY A 181 -5.31 9.66 -11.89
C GLY A 181 -6.03 8.80 -10.83
N VAL A 182 -5.77 7.49 -10.83
CA VAL A 182 -6.33 6.59 -9.80
C VAL A 182 -5.76 6.87 -8.42
N ILE A 183 -4.44 7.12 -8.31
CA ILE A 183 -3.80 7.51 -7.04
C ILE A 183 -4.43 8.80 -6.49
N LYS A 184 -4.61 9.81 -7.35
CA LYS A 184 -5.23 11.09 -6.98
C LYS A 184 -6.65 10.86 -6.43
N PHE A 185 -7.46 10.04 -7.11
CA PHE A 185 -8.79 9.70 -6.62
C PHE A 185 -8.71 9.07 -5.22
N LEU A 186 -7.90 8.02 -5.07
CA LEU A 186 -7.78 7.29 -3.80
C LEU A 186 -7.29 8.18 -2.67
N ALA A 187 -6.28 9.00 -2.95
CA ALA A 187 -5.62 9.85 -1.97
C ALA A 187 -6.47 11.07 -1.58
N LEU A 188 -7.11 11.74 -2.53
CA LEU A 188 -7.73 13.05 -2.30
C LEU A 188 -9.26 13.05 -2.41
N GLU A 189 -9.84 12.17 -3.22
CA GLU A 189 -11.25 12.27 -3.61
C GLU A 189 -12.13 11.20 -2.97
N SER A 190 -11.54 10.08 -2.53
CA SER A 190 -12.26 8.96 -1.88
C SER A 190 -12.82 9.32 -0.50
N CYS A 191 -12.24 10.32 0.17
CA CYS A 191 -12.50 10.72 1.57
C CYS A 191 -12.33 9.61 2.62
N ASN A 192 -11.67 8.50 2.28
CA ASN A 192 -11.50 7.36 3.20
C ASN A 192 -10.20 7.41 4.00
N ILE A 193 -9.18 8.12 3.52
CA ILE A 193 -7.88 8.21 4.19
C ILE A 193 -7.91 9.26 5.30
N PRO A 194 -7.61 8.88 6.55
CA PRO A 194 -7.49 9.84 7.66
C PRO A 194 -6.12 10.52 7.62
N TYR A 195 -6.08 11.73 7.08
CA TYR A 195 -4.91 12.60 7.21
C TYR A 195 -4.90 13.22 8.61
N ASN A 196 -4.18 12.59 9.55
CA ASN A 196 -4.11 13.03 10.94
C ASN A 196 -3.54 14.45 11.11
N ASN A 197 -2.85 14.98 10.11
CA ASN A 197 -2.40 16.37 10.04
C ASN A 197 -2.53 16.92 8.61
N ASN A 198 -2.66 18.24 8.49
CA ASN A 198 -2.77 18.92 7.20
C ASN A 198 -1.46 18.85 6.38
N TYR A 199 -0.33 18.58 7.03
CA TYR A 199 0.97 18.52 6.36
C TYR A 199 1.05 17.37 5.35
N SER A 200 0.64 16.16 5.74
CA SER A 200 0.66 15.00 4.84
C SER A 200 -0.28 15.18 3.64
N LEU A 201 -1.46 15.76 3.85
CA LEU A 201 -2.39 16.07 2.77
C LEU A 201 -1.78 17.08 1.78
N GLN A 202 -1.22 18.19 2.28
CA GLN A 202 -0.57 19.19 1.44
C GLN A 202 0.65 18.62 0.71
N LYS A 203 1.41 17.71 1.35
CA LYS A 203 2.52 17.02 0.72
C LYS A 203 2.05 16.17 -0.46
N VAL A 204 0.97 15.40 -0.31
CA VAL A 204 0.38 14.63 -1.42
C VAL A 204 -0.02 15.52 -2.59
N VAL A 205 -0.74 16.62 -2.31
CA VAL A 205 -1.15 17.59 -3.34
C VAL A 205 0.06 18.10 -4.12
N ARG A 206 1.09 18.59 -3.41
CA ARG A 206 2.32 19.11 -4.01
C ARG A 206 3.07 18.06 -4.83
N ILE A 207 3.07 16.79 -4.41
CA ILE A 207 3.73 15.74 -5.18
C ILE A 207 2.94 15.44 -6.46
N LEU A 208 1.61 15.39 -6.39
CA LEU A 208 0.75 15.15 -7.55
C LEU A 208 0.91 16.26 -8.61
N GLU A 209 1.13 17.51 -8.18
CA GLU A 209 1.42 18.63 -9.08
C GLU A 209 2.74 18.49 -9.85
N LYS A 210 3.69 17.66 -9.39
CA LYS A 210 4.95 17.40 -10.11
C LYS A 210 4.79 16.49 -11.32
N PHE A 211 3.61 15.92 -11.53
CA PHE A 211 3.30 15.15 -12.72
C PHE A 211 2.63 16.09 -13.73
N ASP A 212 3.42 16.72 -14.60
CA ASP A 212 2.93 17.54 -15.73
C ASP A 212 2.20 16.65 -16.77
N LEU A 213 0.96 16.26 -16.48
CA LEU A 213 0.17 15.26 -17.23
C LEU A 213 -1.23 15.76 -17.65
#